data_AF-A0A1E5LHS5-F1
#
_entry.id   AF-A0A1E5LHS5-F1
#
_cell.length_a   1.000
_cell.length_b   1.000
_cell.length_c   1.000
_cell.angle_alpha   90.00
_cell.angle_beta   90.00
_cell.angle_gamma   90.00
#
_symmetry.space_group_name_H-M   'P 1'
#
loop_
_entity.id
_entity.type
_entity.pdbx_description
1 polymer ?
#
loop_
_entity_poly.entity_id
_entity_poly.type
_entity_poly.pdbx_seq_one_letter_code
_entity_poly.pdbx_strand_id
1 'polypeptide(L)'
;MKKHFFIIPLTLIIFMTGCNQTELKEQVEQLTEENVVLVAQVSNLQDDIRKQERKIKDLNIDVAVSERNIKKLDVNLEISKDTNSKLEREIEAIINEIGEAKFAEQYGIYNLSTVSKGMRVRDLTVTDVTKKEHEEYPPNYFVDFDGQFEVSGSIYHSQVADSIVFSVHPNSIKNMPRTVSQAESEHIVFNVSNTDELKERLGDKLAELDGLDGQMQMRAVFEDYTFLIMHATDAISYAKLVEIVSFD
;
A
#
# COMPACT_ATOMS: atom_id res chain seq x y z
N MET A 1 95.38 61.08 20.51
CA MET A 1 94.50 59.94 20.90
C MET A 1 93.36 60.53 21.73
N LYS A 2 92.11 60.58 21.31
CA LYS A 2 91.20 59.45 21.06
C LYS A 2 90.15 59.89 20.01
N LYS A 3 90.22 59.28 18.83
CA LYS A 3 89.09 59.18 17.89
C LYS A 3 88.23 57.99 18.34
N HIS A 4 86.92 58.06 18.05
CA HIS A 4 85.94 56.97 18.14
C HIS A 4 85.47 56.60 19.55
N PHE A 5 84.36 57.20 20.03
CA PHE A 5 83.47 56.51 20.98
C PHE A 5 82.02 57.02 21.02
N PHE A 6 81.52 57.74 20.01
CA PHE A 6 80.17 58.34 20.06
C PHE A 6 79.23 57.94 18.91
N ILE A 7 79.55 56.89 18.14
CA ILE A 7 78.70 56.42 17.03
C ILE A 7 77.92 55.13 17.39
N ILE A 8 78.27 54.43 18.46
CA ILE A 8 77.67 53.13 18.81
C ILE A 8 76.29 53.22 19.51
N PRO A 9 75.98 54.17 20.42
CA PRO A 9 74.66 54.18 21.06
C PRO A 9 73.55 54.74 20.15
N LEU A 10 73.89 55.58 19.16
CA LEU A 10 72.91 56.18 18.25
C LEU A 10 72.41 55.18 17.20
N THR A 11 73.28 54.28 16.72
CA THR A 11 72.88 53.16 15.84
C THR A 11 72.00 52.13 16.56
N LEU A 12 72.17 51.94 17.87
CA LEU A 12 71.35 51.04 18.69
C LEU A 12 69.93 51.58 18.92
N ILE A 13 69.77 52.90 19.07
CA ILE A 13 68.45 53.55 19.19
C ILE A 13 67.70 53.51 17.85
N ILE A 14 68.38 53.72 16.72
CA ILE A 14 67.78 53.62 15.37
C ILE A 14 67.37 52.16 15.05
N PHE A 15 68.13 51.17 15.51
CA PHE A 15 67.75 49.75 15.40
C PHE A 15 66.55 49.40 16.28
N MET A 16 66.46 49.92 17.51
CA MET A 16 65.35 49.66 18.43
C MET A 16 64.03 50.35 18.02
N THR A 17 64.08 51.56 17.46
CA THR A 17 62.87 52.24 16.94
C THR A 17 62.45 51.71 15.58
N GLY A 18 63.40 51.27 14.74
CA GLY A 18 63.12 50.62 13.45
C GLY A 18 62.51 49.22 13.60
N CYS A 19 62.92 48.43 14.60
CA CYS A 19 62.34 47.10 14.87
C CYS A 19 60.87 47.21 15.34
N ASN A 20 60.57 48.12 16.27
CA ASN A 20 59.20 48.34 16.76
C ASN A 20 58.25 48.86 15.67
N GLN A 21 58.73 49.68 14.74
CA GLN A 21 57.91 50.13 13.61
C GLN A 21 57.62 49.01 12.61
N THR A 22 58.55 48.06 12.46
CA THR A 22 58.41 46.94 11.54
C THR A 22 57.40 45.92 12.10
N GLU A 23 57.51 45.59 13.39
CA GLU A 23 56.56 44.69 14.08
C GLU A 23 55.15 45.28 14.15
N LEU A 24 55.01 46.59 14.42
CA LEU A 24 53.71 47.26 14.42
C LEU A 24 53.07 47.27 13.02
N LYS A 25 53.88 47.44 11.96
CA LYS A 25 53.41 47.40 10.58
C LYS A 25 52.93 46.01 10.18
N GLU A 26 53.68 44.97 10.58
CA GLU A 26 53.31 43.56 10.36
C GLU A 26 52.00 43.20 11.07
N GLN A 27 51.82 43.64 12.33
CA GLN A 27 50.56 43.45 13.06
C GLN A 27 49.37 44.16 12.41
N VAL A 28 49.56 45.38 11.90
CA VAL A 28 48.50 46.12 11.20
C VAL A 28 48.13 45.44 9.88
N GLU A 29 49.12 44.93 9.14
CA GLU A 29 48.91 44.20 7.89
C GLU A 29 48.15 42.89 8.15
N GLN A 30 48.57 42.11 9.15
CA GLN A 30 47.90 40.88 9.57
C GLN A 30 46.45 41.15 10.03
N LEU A 31 46.22 42.14 10.88
CA LEU A 31 44.87 42.51 11.32
C LEU A 31 43.99 42.98 10.17
N THR A 32 44.57 43.63 9.16
CA THR A 32 43.83 44.07 7.97
C THR A 32 43.41 42.86 7.13
N GLU A 33 44.30 41.90 6.91
CA GLU A 33 43.98 40.64 6.22
C GLU A 33 42.91 39.84 6.96
N GLU A 34 43.03 39.68 8.28
CA GLU A 34 42.04 39.01 9.12
C GLU A 34 40.68 39.71 9.05
N ASN A 35 40.65 41.04 9.04
CA ASN A 35 39.40 41.81 8.93
C ASN A 35 38.74 41.61 7.56
N VAL A 36 39.51 41.58 6.47
CA VAL A 36 39.00 41.27 5.12
C VAL A 36 38.36 39.88 5.08
N VAL A 37 39.00 38.88 5.68
CA VAL A 37 38.46 37.51 5.78
C VAL A 37 37.16 37.48 6.59
N LEU A 38 37.14 38.14 7.75
CA LEU A 38 35.94 38.20 8.61
C LEU A 38 34.77 38.90 7.93
N VAL A 39 35.02 40.00 7.21
CA VAL A 39 33.97 40.69 6.43
C VAL A 39 33.39 39.78 5.35
N ALA A 40 34.24 39.02 4.64
CA ALA A 40 33.77 38.05 3.66
C ALA A 40 32.94 36.93 4.29
N GLN A 41 33.36 36.40 5.45
CA GLN A 41 32.61 35.40 6.20
C GLN A 41 31.25 35.92 6.67
N VAL A 42 31.19 37.15 7.19
CA VAL A 42 29.92 37.79 7.59
C VAL A 42 28.99 37.95 6.40
N SER A 43 29.50 38.38 5.24
CA SER A 43 28.69 38.49 4.02
C SER A 43 28.11 37.14 3.59
N ASN A 44 28.93 36.08 3.59
CA ASN A 44 28.46 34.73 3.22
C ASN A 44 27.39 34.23 4.20
N LEU A 45 27.59 34.42 5.51
CA LEU A 45 26.60 34.04 6.52
C LEU A 45 25.28 34.80 6.36
N GLN A 46 25.33 36.09 5.99
CA GLN A 46 24.12 36.87 5.72
C GLN A 46 23.33 36.31 4.52
N ASP A 47 24.02 35.87 3.47
CA ASP A 47 23.37 35.27 2.30
C ASP A 47 22.79 33.89 2.62
N ASP A 48 23.49 33.08 3.42
CA ASP A 48 22.98 31.81 3.92
C ASP A 48 21.74 31.99 4.80
N ILE A 49 21.74 32.98 5.70
CA ILE A 49 20.57 33.33 6.52
C ILE A 49 19.38 33.66 5.60
N ARG A 50 19.56 34.55 4.62
CA ARG A 50 18.49 34.91 3.67
C ARG A 50 17.97 33.72 2.86
N LYS A 51 18.84 32.75 2.54
CA LYS A 51 18.44 31.51 1.86
C LYS A 51 17.62 30.62 2.78
N GLN A 52 18.03 30.47 4.04
CA GLN A 52 17.28 29.69 5.03
C GLN A 52 15.93 30.34 5.37
N GLU A 53 15.85 31.66 5.49
CA GLU A 53 14.60 32.39 5.72
C GLU A 53 13.58 32.15 4.60
N ARG A 54 14.03 32.17 3.33
CA ARG A 54 13.16 31.81 2.20
C ARG A 54 12.66 30.38 2.29
N LYS A 55 13.55 29.42 2.59
CA LYS A 55 13.17 28.02 2.76
C LYS A 55 12.16 27.82 3.90
N ILE A 56 12.35 28.51 5.03
CA ILE A 56 11.41 28.48 6.16
C ILE A 56 10.04 29.03 5.73
N LYS A 57 10.02 30.13 4.98
CA LYS A 57 8.78 30.72 4.48
C LYS A 57 8.03 29.76 3.56
N ASP A 58 8.72 29.11 2.63
CA ASP A 58 8.12 28.15 1.71
C ASP A 58 7.57 26.93 2.48
N LEU A 59 8.34 26.39 3.42
CA LEU A 59 7.88 25.29 4.28
C LEU A 59 6.64 25.65 5.10
N ASN A 60 6.56 26.88 5.62
CA ASN A 60 5.38 27.34 6.35
C ASN A 60 4.13 27.41 5.45
N ILE A 61 4.29 27.76 4.17
CA ILE A 61 3.19 27.72 3.19
C ILE A 61 2.75 26.28 2.97
N ASP A 62 3.69 25.35 2.76
CA ASP A 62 3.41 23.94 2.55
C ASP A 62 2.70 23.30 3.75
N VAL A 63 3.12 23.65 4.97
CA VAL A 63 2.45 23.23 6.21
C VAL A 63 1.01 23.76 6.24
N ALA A 64 0.79 25.05 5.97
CA ALA A 64 -0.55 25.64 5.97
C ALA A 64 -1.47 25.07 4.87
N VAL A 65 -0.92 24.63 3.74
CA VAL A 65 -1.66 23.89 2.70
C VAL A 65 -2.00 22.49 3.20
N SER A 66 -1.04 21.79 3.78
CA SER A 66 -1.22 20.43 4.31
C SER A 66 -2.26 20.39 5.42
N GLU A 67 -2.24 21.35 6.36
CA GLU A 67 -3.25 21.47 7.42
C GLU A 67 -4.67 21.69 6.87
N ARG A 68 -4.81 22.49 5.81
CA ARG A 68 -6.11 22.67 5.14
C ARG A 68 -6.59 21.38 4.47
N ASN A 69 -5.68 20.64 3.84
CA ASN A 69 -6.00 19.36 3.23
C ASN A 69 -6.42 18.32 4.29
N ILE A 70 -5.71 18.25 5.41
CA ILE A 70 -6.06 17.38 6.55
C ILE A 70 -7.47 17.70 7.04
N LYS A 71 -7.78 18.97 7.33
CA LYS A 71 -9.13 19.38 7.76
C LYS A 71 -10.21 19.00 6.76
N LYS A 72 -9.93 19.13 5.46
CA LYS A 72 -10.88 18.73 4.40
C LYS A 72 -11.09 17.21 4.39
N LEU A 73 -10.02 16.44 4.56
CA LEU A 73 -10.09 14.99 4.66
C LEU A 73 -10.87 14.54 5.90
N ASP A 74 -10.70 15.20 7.05
CA ASP A 74 -11.47 14.91 8.27
C ASP A 74 -12.98 15.11 8.06
N VAL A 75 -13.38 16.22 7.43
CA VAL A 75 -14.79 16.47 7.09
C VAL A 75 -15.32 15.41 6.13
N ASN A 76 -14.55 15.07 5.09
CA ASN A 76 -14.94 14.03 4.15
C ASN A 76 -15.09 12.67 4.83
N LEU A 77 -14.18 12.33 5.74
CA LEU A 77 -14.23 11.09 6.52
C LEU A 77 -15.49 11.02 7.39
N GLU A 78 -15.86 12.13 8.03
CA GLU A 78 -17.09 12.22 8.83
C GLU A 78 -18.35 12.02 7.96
N ILE A 79 -18.41 12.68 6.80
CA ILE A 79 -19.51 12.51 5.83
C ILE A 79 -19.59 11.06 5.34
N SER A 80 -18.46 10.44 5.01
CA SER A 80 -18.42 9.04 4.58
C SER A 80 -18.89 8.09 5.68
N LYS A 81 -18.52 8.34 6.95
CA LYS A 81 -18.99 7.55 8.09
C LYS A 81 -20.51 7.63 8.24
N ASP A 82 -21.09 8.83 8.22
CA ASP A 82 -22.54 9.01 8.34
C ASP A 82 -23.29 8.35 7.18
N THR A 83 -22.76 8.48 5.96
CA THR A 83 -23.31 7.82 4.77
C THR A 83 -23.28 6.31 4.91
N ASN A 84 -22.16 5.72 5.33
CA ASN A 84 -22.05 4.28 5.56
C ASN A 84 -23.03 3.80 6.63
N SER A 85 -23.10 4.47 7.79
CA SER A 85 -24.05 4.12 8.85
C SER A 85 -25.52 4.26 8.43
N LYS A 86 -25.83 5.13 7.46
CA LYS A 86 -27.17 5.19 6.86
C LYS A 86 -27.42 3.98 5.94
N LEU A 87 -26.48 3.66 5.06
CA LEU A 87 -26.59 2.52 4.14
C LEU A 87 -26.67 1.18 4.89
N GLU A 88 -25.89 1.01 5.96
CA GLU A 88 -25.95 -0.18 6.83
C GLU A 88 -27.36 -0.37 7.39
N ARG A 89 -27.99 0.69 7.90
CA ARG A 89 -29.37 0.63 8.41
C ARG A 89 -30.38 0.32 7.31
N GLU A 90 -30.20 0.86 6.11
CA GLU A 90 -31.07 0.56 4.96
C GLU A 90 -30.94 -0.90 4.51
N ILE A 91 -29.72 -1.44 4.47
CA ILE A 91 -29.45 -2.85 4.15
C ILE A 91 -30.05 -3.75 5.23
N GLU A 92 -29.85 -3.44 6.51
CA GLU A 92 -30.42 -4.21 7.62
C GLU A 92 -31.96 -4.21 7.56
N ALA A 93 -32.58 -3.07 7.23
CA ALA A 93 -34.02 -3.00 7.02
C ALA A 93 -34.48 -3.89 5.85
N ILE A 94 -33.77 -3.89 4.73
CA ILE A 94 -34.06 -4.76 3.58
C ILE A 94 -33.93 -6.23 3.98
N ILE A 95 -32.83 -6.62 4.65
CA ILE A 95 -32.59 -7.99 5.11
C ILE A 95 -33.69 -8.43 6.07
N ASN A 96 -34.13 -7.56 6.98
CA ASN A 96 -35.24 -7.85 7.89
C ASN A 96 -36.59 -7.97 7.17
N GLU A 97 -36.82 -7.20 6.10
CA GLU A 97 -38.06 -7.25 5.32
C GLU A 97 -38.16 -8.52 4.47
N ILE A 98 -37.10 -8.87 3.74
CA ILE A 98 -37.12 -10.03 2.82
C ILE A 98 -36.66 -11.33 3.47
N GLY A 99 -35.93 -11.25 4.58
CA GLY A 99 -35.28 -12.36 5.26
C GLY A 99 -33.93 -12.73 4.63
N GLU A 100 -32.96 -13.10 5.47
CA GLU A 100 -31.59 -13.44 5.05
C GLU A 100 -31.52 -14.50 3.94
N ALA A 101 -32.36 -15.55 4.01
CA ALA A 101 -32.38 -16.60 3.01
C ALA A 101 -32.74 -16.08 1.61
N LYS A 102 -33.77 -15.21 1.52
CA LYS A 102 -34.16 -14.60 0.23
C LYS A 102 -33.13 -13.57 -0.25
N PHE A 103 -32.52 -12.85 0.69
CA PHE A 103 -31.43 -11.93 0.36
C PHE A 103 -30.25 -12.67 -0.27
N ALA A 104 -29.83 -13.80 0.33
CA ALA A 104 -28.75 -14.63 -0.20
C ALA A 104 -29.10 -15.24 -1.56
N GLU A 105 -30.33 -15.72 -1.73
CA GLU A 105 -30.83 -16.23 -3.00
C GLU A 105 -30.81 -15.15 -4.09
N GLN A 106 -31.28 -13.93 -3.81
CA GLN A 106 -31.38 -12.86 -4.81
C GLN A 106 -30.03 -12.21 -5.15
N TYR A 107 -29.18 -11.96 -4.16
CA TYR A 107 -27.96 -11.14 -4.34
C TYR A 107 -26.68 -11.97 -4.39
N GLY A 108 -26.71 -13.22 -3.96
CA GLY A 108 -25.55 -14.11 -3.86
C GLY A 108 -24.63 -13.79 -2.68
N ILE A 109 -25.13 -13.00 -1.73
CA ILE A 109 -24.38 -12.56 -0.56
C ILE A 109 -24.95 -13.28 0.66
N TYR A 110 -24.12 -14.05 1.35
CA TYR A 110 -24.53 -14.81 2.53
C TYR A 110 -23.71 -14.43 3.77
N ASN A 111 -24.29 -14.67 4.94
CA ASN A 111 -23.63 -14.45 6.22
C ASN A 111 -23.10 -15.78 6.77
N LEU A 112 -21.83 -15.82 7.16
CA LEU A 112 -21.18 -17.02 7.69
C LEU A 112 -21.78 -17.50 9.01
N SER A 113 -22.37 -16.60 9.81
CA SER A 113 -22.98 -16.98 11.08
C SER A 113 -24.34 -17.65 10.92
N THR A 114 -25.02 -17.47 9.79
CA THR A 114 -26.40 -17.95 9.57
C THR A 114 -26.55 -18.87 8.35
N VAL A 115 -25.52 -18.98 7.52
CA VAL A 115 -25.50 -19.94 6.40
C VAL A 115 -25.70 -21.37 6.91
N SER A 116 -26.53 -22.12 6.20
CA SER A 116 -26.89 -23.48 6.57
C SER A 116 -27.14 -24.35 5.34
N LYS A 117 -26.97 -25.66 5.52
CA LYS A 117 -27.23 -26.65 4.47
C LYS A 117 -28.64 -26.50 3.90
N GLY A 118 -28.75 -26.54 2.57
CA GLY A 118 -29.99 -26.35 1.82
C GLY A 118 -30.34 -24.89 1.53
N MET A 119 -29.60 -23.92 2.09
CA MET A 119 -29.76 -22.51 1.74
C MET A 119 -29.38 -22.29 0.28
N ARG A 120 -30.23 -21.57 -0.46
CA ARG A 120 -29.90 -21.10 -1.80
C ARG A 120 -29.13 -19.80 -1.74
N VAL A 121 -28.04 -19.73 -2.49
CA VAL A 121 -27.23 -18.52 -2.67
C VAL A 121 -27.05 -18.34 -4.17
N ARG A 122 -27.84 -17.44 -4.77
CA ARG A 122 -28.04 -17.39 -6.23
C ARG A 122 -28.52 -18.74 -6.77
N ASP A 123 -27.85 -19.20 -7.83
CA ASP A 123 -28.14 -20.41 -8.55
C ASP A 123 -27.52 -21.64 -7.89
N LEU A 124 -26.76 -21.46 -6.79
CA LEU A 124 -26.10 -22.53 -6.06
C LEU A 124 -26.84 -22.85 -4.76
N THR A 125 -26.64 -24.08 -4.28
CA THR A 125 -27.21 -24.58 -3.02
C THR A 125 -26.11 -25.00 -2.08
N VAL A 126 -26.18 -24.58 -0.82
CA VAL A 126 -25.22 -24.99 0.22
C VAL A 126 -25.42 -26.48 0.53
N THR A 127 -24.39 -27.29 0.36
CA THR A 127 -24.44 -28.75 0.61
C THR A 127 -23.88 -29.14 1.96
N ASP A 128 -22.91 -28.39 2.47
CA ASP A 128 -22.34 -28.55 3.80
C ASP A 128 -21.85 -27.22 4.38
N VAL A 129 -21.88 -27.13 5.71
CA VAL A 129 -21.30 -26.02 6.46
C VAL A 129 -20.54 -26.61 7.64
N THR A 130 -19.22 -26.53 7.59
CA THR A 130 -18.35 -26.95 8.69
C THR A 130 -17.75 -25.71 9.35
N LYS A 131 -18.02 -25.57 10.66
CA LYS A 131 -17.45 -24.54 11.53
C LYS A 131 -16.48 -25.19 12.51
N LYS A 132 -15.23 -24.74 12.52
CA LYS A 132 -14.21 -25.20 13.48
C LYS A 132 -13.85 -24.05 14.42
N GLU A 133 -14.31 -24.15 15.65
CA GLU A 133 -13.99 -23.18 16.71
C GLU A 133 -12.51 -23.25 17.11
N HIS A 134 -11.97 -22.11 17.53
CA HIS A 134 -10.63 -21.99 18.08
C HIS A 134 -10.69 -21.09 19.32
N GLU A 135 -9.86 -21.36 20.35
CA GLU A 135 -9.89 -20.57 21.59
C GLU A 135 -9.35 -19.15 21.40
N GLU A 136 -8.32 -18.98 20.56
CA GLU A 136 -7.60 -17.70 20.38
C GLU A 136 -7.93 -16.95 19.09
N TYR A 137 -8.66 -17.55 18.14
CA TYR A 137 -8.91 -16.98 16.81
C TYR A 137 -10.39 -17.08 16.44
N PRO A 138 -10.89 -16.23 15.51
CA PRO A 138 -12.22 -16.43 14.97
C PRO A 138 -12.34 -17.82 14.31
N PRO A 139 -13.54 -18.41 14.30
CA PRO A 139 -13.76 -19.75 13.79
C PRO A 139 -13.39 -19.87 12.31
N ASN A 140 -12.84 -21.02 11.93
CA ASN A 140 -12.64 -21.35 10.53
C ASN A 140 -13.95 -21.84 9.93
N TYR A 141 -14.25 -21.39 8.71
CA TYR A 141 -15.47 -21.72 7.99
C TYR A 141 -15.15 -22.43 6.69
N PHE A 142 -15.91 -23.49 6.44
CA PHE A 142 -15.90 -24.29 5.22
C PHE A 142 -17.35 -24.36 4.75
N VAL A 143 -17.64 -23.81 3.57
CA VAL A 143 -19.00 -23.80 3.01
C VAL A 143 -18.94 -24.39 1.61
N ASP A 144 -19.56 -25.55 1.44
CA ASP A 144 -19.62 -26.27 0.17
C ASP A 144 -20.90 -25.90 -0.58
N PHE A 145 -20.77 -25.67 -1.87
CA PHE A 145 -21.86 -25.32 -2.77
C PHE A 145 -21.96 -26.32 -3.92
N ASP A 146 -23.19 -26.71 -4.23
CA ASP A 146 -23.55 -27.45 -5.44
C ASP A 146 -24.20 -26.52 -6.46
N GLY A 147 -24.07 -26.87 -7.74
CA GLY A 147 -24.48 -26.07 -8.88
C GLY A 147 -23.29 -25.51 -9.68
N GLN A 148 -23.62 -24.93 -10.83
CA GLN A 148 -22.64 -24.37 -11.76
C GLN A 148 -22.74 -22.85 -11.82
N PHE A 149 -21.60 -22.19 -12.06
CA PHE A 149 -21.53 -20.75 -12.22
C PHE A 149 -20.53 -20.36 -13.30
N GLU A 150 -20.89 -19.34 -14.09
CA GLU A 150 -20.04 -18.77 -15.13
C GLU A 150 -19.38 -17.48 -14.63
N VAL A 151 -18.05 -17.42 -14.71
CA VAL A 151 -17.26 -16.25 -14.35
C VAL A 151 -16.18 -15.97 -15.37
N SER A 152 -15.89 -14.68 -15.55
CA SER A 152 -14.71 -14.19 -16.24
C SER A 152 -13.62 -13.87 -15.22
N GLY A 153 -12.36 -14.08 -15.60
CA GLY A 153 -11.22 -13.90 -14.72
C GLY A 153 -9.93 -14.36 -15.37
N SER A 154 -8.88 -14.47 -14.57
CA SER A 154 -7.56 -14.87 -15.03
C SER A 154 -7.11 -16.16 -14.35
N ILE A 155 -6.57 -17.09 -15.13
CA ILE A 155 -5.82 -18.22 -14.59
C ILE A 155 -4.33 -17.89 -14.55
N TYR A 156 -3.64 -18.36 -13.52
CA TYR A 156 -2.18 -18.24 -13.39
C TYR A 156 -1.63 -19.32 -12.45
N HIS A 157 -0.32 -19.54 -12.52
CA HIS A 157 0.37 -20.45 -11.60
C HIS A 157 0.73 -19.72 -10.30
N SER A 158 0.19 -20.16 -9.17
CA SER A 158 0.54 -19.61 -7.86
C SER A 158 1.81 -20.26 -7.33
N GLN A 159 2.86 -19.46 -7.12
CA GLN A 159 4.10 -19.94 -6.48
C GLN A 159 3.91 -20.28 -5.00
N VAL A 160 2.92 -19.66 -4.35
CA VAL A 160 2.64 -19.87 -2.92
C VAL A 160 1.89 -21.19 -2.71
N ALA A 161 0.93 -21.50 -3.59
CA ALA A 161 0.06 -22.67 -3.46
C ALA A 161 0.53 -23.88 -4.28
N ASP A 162 1.57 -23.72 -5.12
CA ASP A 162 2.04 -24.72 -6.09
C ASP A 162 0.89 -25.32 -6.91
N SER A 163 -0.03 -24.45 -7.35
CA SER A 163 -1.30 -24.82 -7.98
C SER A 163 -1.71 -23.81 -9.05
N ILE A 164 -2.64 -24.22 -9.94
CA ILE A 164 -3.30 -23.29 -10.85
C ILE A 164 -4.47 -22.63 -10.13
N VAL A 165 -4.46 -21.31 -10.14
CA VAL A 165 -5.41 -20.46 -9.43
C VAL A 165 -6.21 -19.65 -10.44
N PHE A 166 -7.49 -19.41 -10.13
CA PHE A 166 -8.36 -18.51 -10.86
C PHE A 166 -8.64 -17.26 -10.02
N SER A 167 -8.29 -16.08 -10.53
CA SER A 167 -8.70 -14.80 -9.96
C SER A 167 -9.90 -14.27 -10.72
N VAL A 168 -11.00 -14.06 -10.01
CA VAL A 168 -12.27 -13.62 -10.60
C VAL A 168 -12.20 -12.14 -10.94
N HIS A 169 -12.59 -11.78 -12.16
CA HIS A 169 -12.69 -10.38 -12.57
C HIS A 169 -13.79 -9.68 -11.76
N PRO A 170 -13.59 -8.42 -11.29
CA PRO A 170 -14.56 -7.72 -10.44
C PRO A 170 -16.00 -7.73 -10.96
N ASN A 171 -16.19 -7.51 -12.27
CA ASN A 171 -17.51 -7.54 -12.92
C ASN A 171 -18.24 -8.90 -12.88
N SER A 172 -17.52 -10.00 -12.64
CA SER A 172 -18.05 -11.36 -12.56
C SER A 172 -18.27 -11.85 -11.13
N ILE A 173 -17.75 -11.17 -10.11
CA ILE A 173 -17.89 -11.56 -8.69
C ILE A 173 -19.36 -11.72 -8.29
N LYS A 174 -20.26 -10.90 -8.84
CA LYS A 174 -21.69 -10.97 -8.57
C LYS A 174 -22.37 -12.29 -8.98
N ASN A 175 -21.72 -13.07 -9.85
CA ASN A 175 -22.22 -14.37 -10.32
C ASN A 175 -21.84 -15.53 -9.39
N MET A 176 -21.08 -15.27 -8.32
CA MET A 176 -20.66 -16.29 -7.36
C MET A 176 -21.29 -16.08 -5.98
N PRO A 177 -21.46 -17.16 -5.19
CA PRO A 177 -21.64 -17.05 -3.75
C PRO A 177 -20.46 -16.32 -3.13
N ARG A 178 -20.74 -15.30 -2.32
CA ARG A 178 -19.73 -14.52 -1.64
C ARG A 178 -20.21 -14.00 -0.29
N THR A 179 -19.27 -13.73 0.60
CA THR A 179 -19.53 -13.01 1.84
C THR A 179 -19.58 -11.50 1.59
N VAL A 180 -20.06 -10.72 2.57
CA VAL A 180 -20.02 -9.25 2.52
C VAL A 180 -18.59 -8.75 2.31
N SER A 181 -17.62 -9.30 3.06
CA SER A 181 -16.21 -8.89 2.95
C SER A 181 -15.64 -9.12 1.54
N GLN A 182 -16.01 -10.22 0.87
CA GLN A 182 -15.60 -10.46 -0.52
C GLN A 182 -16.31 -9.56 -1.53
N ALA A 183 -17.55 -9.14 -1.23
CA ALA A 183 -18.26 -8.17 -2.04
C ALA A 183 -17.63 -6.76 -1.92
N GLU A 184 -17.10 -6.41 -0.75
CA GLU A 184 -16.41 -5.14 -0.49
C GLU A 184 -14.99 -5.09 -1.05
N SER A 185 -14.24 -6.19 -0.93
CA SER A 185 -12.86 -6.25 -1.41
C SER A 185 -12.76 -6.35 -2.93
N GLU A 186 -13.87 -6.71 -3.60
CA GLU A 186 -13.92 -7.03 -5.03
C GLU A 186 -12.82 -8.01 -5.46
N HIS A 187 -12.43 -8.91 -4.55
CA HIS A 187 -11.36 -9.87 -4.77
C HIS A 187 -11.79 -11.27 -4.34
N ILE A 188 -11.94 -12.15 -5.33
CA ILE A 188 -12.17 -13.59 -5.13
C ILE A 188 -11.14 -14.36 -5.92
N VAL A 189 -10.49 -15.29 -5.24
CA VAL A 189 -9.46 -16.17 -5.80
C VAL A 189 -9.76 -17.59 -5.33
N PHE A 190 -9.64 -18.57 -6.21
CA PHE A 190 -9.82 -19.98 -5.86
C PHE A 190 -8.89 -20.90 -6.66
N ASN A 191 -8.52 -22.03 -6.08
CA ASN A 191 -7.79 -23.12 -6.73
C ASN A 191 -8.71 -23.88 -7.69
N VAL A 192 -8.18 -24.26 -8.86
CA VAL A 192 -8.89 -25.17 -9.78
C VAL A 192 -8.57 -26.62 -9.42
N SER A 193 -9.54 -27.34 -8.86
CA SER A 193 -9.32 -28.65 -8.23
C SER A 193 -8.99 -29.77 -9.23
N ASN A 194 -9.57 -29.77 -10.43
CA ASN A 194 -9.28 -30.70 -11.52
C ASN A 194 -8.18 -30.16 -12.46
N THR A 195 -7.01 -29.87 -11.88
CA THR A 195 -5.89 -29.24 -12.59
C THR A 195 -5.45 -30.02 -13.85
N ASP A 196 -5.48 -31.36 -13.85
CA ASP A 196 -5.08 -32.16 -15.01
C ASP A 196 -6.02 -31.97 -16.21
N GLU A 197 -7.33 -31.91 -15.94
CA GLU A 197 -8.35 -31.67 -16.96
C GLU A 197 -8.26 -30.22 -17.49
N LEU A 198 -7.98 -29.25 -16.61
CA LEU A 198 -7.69 -27.89 -17.04
C LEU A 198 -6.48 -27.85 -17.98
N LYS A 199 -5.36 -28.51 -17.62
CA LYS A 199 -4.15 -28.57 -18.45
C LYS A 199 -4.43 -29.20 -19.82
N GLU A 200 -5.20 -30.27 -19.87
CA GLU A 200 -5.62 -30.91 -21.13
C GLU A 200 -6.43 -29.94 -22.01
N ARG A 201 -7.37 -29.20 -21.43
CA ARG A 201 -8.22 -28.24 -22.15
C ARG A 201 -7.48 -26.98 -22.60
N LEU A 202 -6.45 -26.55 -21.87
CA LEU A 202 -5.59 -25.45 -22.29
C LEU A 202 -4.69 -25.86 -23.46
N GLY A 203 -4.21 -27.11 -23.49
CA GLY A 203 -3.32 -27.59 -24.55
C GLY A 203 -2.09 -26.70 -24.70
N ASP A 204 -1.84 -26.22 -25.92
CA ASP A 204 -0.68 -25.38 -26.23
C ASP A 204 -0.67 -24.03 -25.48
N LYS A 205 -1.84 -23.57 -25.02
CA LYS A 205 -1.99 -22.34 -24.24
C LYS A 205 -1.38 -22.42 -22.85
N LEU A 206 -1.13 -23.62 -22.35
CA LEU A 206 -0.49 -23.82 -21.04
C LEU A 206 0.88 -23.14 -20.98
N ALA A 207 1.62 -23.12 -22.10
CA ALA A 207 2.92 -22.45 -22.18
C ALA A 207 2.83 -20.93 -21.98
N GLU A 208 1.65 -20.31 -22.15
CA GLU A 208 1.44 -18.89 -21.86
C GLU A 208 1.39 -18.59 -20.35
N LEU A 209 1.21 -19.63 -19.51
CA LEU A 209 1.27 -19.52 -18.05
C LEU A 209 2.69 -19.69 -17.50
N ASP A 210 3.64 -20.16 -18.31
CA ASP A 210 5.03 -20.38 -17.90
C ASP A 210 5.78 -19.04 -17.84
N GLY A 211 5.86 -18.43 -16.65
CA GLY A 211 6.59 -17.18 -16.42
C GLY A 211 6.22 -16.50 -15.11
N LEU A 212 6.99 -15.49 -14.68
CA LEU A 212 6.73 -14.76 -13.43
C LEU A 212 5.39 -13.99 -13.45
N ASP A 213 4.93 -13.60 -14.64
CA ASP A 213 3.68 -12.85 -14.85
C ASP A 213 2.69 -13.62 -15.75
N GLY A 214 2.87 -14.94 -15.88
CA GLY A 214 2.06 -15.79 -16.74
C GLY A 214 0.61 -15.85 -16.26
N GLN A 215 -0.26 -15.08 -16.91
CA GLN A 215 -1.70 -15.07 -16.66
C GLN A 215 -2.46 -15.09 -17.97
N MET A 216 -3.61 -15.77 -17.98
CA MET A 216 -4.49 -15.85 -19.13
C MET A 216 -5.90 -15.46 -18.73
N GLN A 217 -6.45 -14.47 -19.44
CA GLN A 217 -7.86 -14.11 -19.29
C GLN A 217 -8.73 -15.17 -19.94
N MET A 218 -9.78 -15.58 -19.23
CA MET A 218 -10.75 -16.52 -19.74
C MET A 218 -12.09 -16.37 -19.05
N ARG A 219 -13.10 -16.86 -19.73
CA ARG A 219 -14.44 -17.06 -19.20
C ARG A 219 -14.72 -18.55 -19.13
N ALA A 220 -15.16 -19.01 -17.97
CA ALA A 220 -15.34 -20.43 -17.71
C ALA A 220 -16.51 -20.70 -16.77
N VAL A 221 -17.01 -21.93 -16.88
CA VAL A 221 -18.02 -22.52 -16.00
C VAL A 221 -17.31 -23.40 -14.99
N PHE A 222 -17.66 -23.22 -13.72
CA PHE A 222 -17.15 -24.00 -12.60
C PHE A 222 -18.29 -24.64 -11.81
N GLU A 223 -17.98 -25.72 -11.08
CA GLU A 223 -18.86 -26.43 -10.16
C GLU A 223 -18.14 -26.77 -8.86
N ASP A 224 -18.86 -27.36 -7.90
CA ASP A 224 -18.32 -27.83 -6.62
C ASP A 224 -17.48 -26.75 -5.90
N TYR A 225 -18.03 -25.54 -5.80
CA TYR A 225 -17.32 -24.44 -5.15
C TYR A 225 -17.32 -24.62 -3.64
N THR A 226 -16.14 -24.57 -3.03
CA THR A 226 -15.98 -24.48 -1.59
C THR A 226 -15.34 -23.17 -1.21
N PHE A 227 -16.06 -22.44 -0.37
CA PHE A 227 -15.54 -21.27 0.31
C PHE A 227 -14.78 -21.65 1.58
N LEU A 228 -13.59 -21.06 1.74
CA LEU A 228 -12.70 -21.29 2.87
C LEU A 228 -12.32 -19.98 3.55
N ILE A 229 -12.48 -19.90 4.87
CA ILE A 229 -11.77 -18.94 5.72
C ILE A 229 -10.98 -19.72 6.77
N MET A 230 -9.66 -19.52 6.76
CA MET A 230 -8.76 -20.03 7.78
C MET A 230 -7.80 -18.94 8.25
N HIS A 231 -7.91 -18.51 9.50
CA HIS A 231 -7.17 -17.36 10.02
C HIS A 231 -5.66 -17.60 10.22
N ALA A 232 -5.20 -18.85 10.15
CA ALA A 232 -3.81 -19.24 10.43
C ALA A 232 -3.07 -19.83 9.21
N THR A 233 -3.65 -19.77 8.01
CA THR A 233 -3.09 -20.44 6.82
C THR A 233 -3.40 -19.68 5.53
N ASP A 234 -2.60 -19.90 4.49
CA ASP A 234 -2.86 -19.45 3.11
C ASP A 234 -3.96 -20.29 2.41
N ALA A 235 -5.00 -20.69 3.15
CA ALA A 235 -6.08 -21.48 2.58
C ALA A 235 -6.87 -20.64 1.58
N ILE A 236 -6.98 -21.15 0.37
CA ILE A 236 -7.69 -20.52 -0.74
C ILE A 236 -8.86 -21.44 -1.10
N SER A 237 -10.03 -20.85 -1.32
CA SER A 237 -11.24 -21.52 -1.84
C SER A 237 -10.93 -22.42 -3.05
N TYR A 238 -11.81 -23.35 -3.40
CA TYR A 238 -11.61 -24.20 -4.58
C TYR A 238 -12.88 -24.36 -5.39
N ALA A 239 -12.73 -24.59 -6.70
CA ALA A 239 -13.82 -24.98 -7.59
C ALA A 239 -13.29 -25.92 -8.67
N LYS A 240 -14.18 -26.72 -9.25
CA LYS A 240 -13.86 -27.62 -10.35
C LYS A 240 -14.24 -26.98 -11.68
N LEU A 241 -13.35 -27.01 -12.66
CA LEU A 241 -13.62 -26.53 -14.01
C LEU A 241 -14.58 -27.50 -14.72
N VAL A 242 -15.65 -26.96 -15.30
CA VAL A 242 -16.60 -27.69 -16.15
C VAL A 242 -16.35 -27.39 -17.62
N GLU A 243 -16.18 -26.11 -17.96
CA GLU A 243 -16.07 -25.66 -19.35
C GLU A 243 -15.25 -24.37 -19.48
N ILE A 244 -14.45 -24.26 -20.54
CA ILE A 244 -13.87 -22.99 -20.98
C ILE A 244 -14.78 -22.43 -22.07
N VAL A 245 -15.44 -21.31 -21.79
CA VAL A 245 -16.39 -20.66 -22.70
C VAL A 245 -15.66 -19.84 -23.75
N SER A 246 -14.66 -19.07 -23.33
CA SER A 246 -13.82 -18.26 -24.22
C SER A 246 -12.49 -17.90 -23.57
N PHE A 247 -11.48 -17.66 -24.40
CA PHE A 247 -10.27 -16.92 -24.03
C PHE A 247 -10.42 -15.48 -24.53
N ASP A 248 -9.97 -14.52 -23.73
CA ASP A 248 -9.99 -13.09 -24.08
C ASP A 248 -8.60 -12.61 -24.52
#